data_AF-A0A1I0G821-F1
#
_entry.id   AF-A0A1I0G821-F1
#
_cell.length_a   1.000
_cell.length_b   1.000
_cell.length_c   1.000
_cell.angle_alpha   90.00
_cell.angle_beta   90.00
_cell.angle_gamma   90.00
#
_symmetry.space_group_name_H-M   'P 1'
#
loop_
_entity.id
_entity.type
_entity.pdbx_description
1 polymer ?
#
loop_
_entity_poly.entity_id
_entity_poly.type
_entity_poly.pdbx_seq_one_letter_code
_entity_poly.pdbx_strand_id
1 'polypeptide(L)'
;MGWMAKRRLRTGPTAVLPSKVQPAELLRVVRLADPGARLDGDDVVATDVRVCAPVEAEPELTGGVLEKSWAVRVAGEGPLPLDFFDRFLAEGIAFRLKGLAVCRGEVSDPADEDNAGPAVIVPVRPSAEELAPLLEPQEDDEFTFTAGEIRAVLVPQKGQPPAVGELLPFATELTAIELRGDEPAKLGALALELADQLNGLVVDRWRFRVDAAEDLLPSE
;
A
#
# COMPACT_ATOMS: atom_id res chain seq x y z
N MET A 1 23.18 16.91 -9.33
CA MET A 1 22.46 16.90 -8.03
C MET A 1 23.46 17.09 -6.89
N GLY A 2 23.20 17.96 -5.91
CA GLY A 2 24.14 18.23 -4.80
C GLY A 2 24.26 17.09 -3.78
N TRP A 3 25.38 17.00 -3.06
CA TRP A 3 25.68 15.94 -2.06
C TRP A 3 24.58 15.71 -1.02
N MET A 4 23.95 16.79 -0.54
CA MET A 4 22.86 16.70 0.46
C MET A 4 21.57 16.09 -0.10
N ALA A 5 21.27 16.29 -1.39
CA ALA A 5 20.12 15.66 -2.03
C ALA A 5 20.35 14.15 -2.22
N LYS A 6 21.56 13.74 -2.62
CA LYS A 6 21.95 12.32 -2.70
C LYS A 6 21.85 11.60 -1.35
N ARG A 7 22.28 12.25 -0.25
CA ARG A 7 22.17 11.68 1.11
C ARG A 7 20.70 11.48 1.51
N ARG A 8 19.81 12.40 1.12
CA ARG A 8 18.38 12.33 1.44
C ARG A 8 17.65 11.19 0.73
N LEU A 9 18.07 10.83 -0.50
CA LEU A 9 17.54 9.67 -1.23
C LEU A 9 17.86 8.35 -0.53
N ARG A 10 18.98 8.26 0.18
CA ARG A 10 19.35 7.06 0.94
C ARG A 10 18.67 6.98 2.31
N THR A 11 18.38 8.13 2.92
CA THR A 11 17.88 8.16 4.31
C THR A 11 16.37 8.17 4.43
N GLY A 12 15.66 8.83 3.51
CA GLY A 12 14.20 8.91 3.52
C GLY A 12 13.54 7.85 2.63
N PRO A 13 12.24 7.56 2.82
CA PRO A 13 11.50 6.65 1.97
C PRO A 13 11.54 7.10 0.50
N THR A 14 12.01 6.21 -0.36
CA THR A 14 12.25 6.51 -1.77
C THR A 14 11.90 5.30 -2.61
N ALA A 15 11.01 5.45 -3.59
CA ALA A 15 10.82 4.46 -4.63
C ALA A 15 11.89 4.69 -5.71
N VAL A 16 12.58 3.64 -6.15
CA VAL A 16 13.61 3.71 -7.19
C VAL A 16 13.16 2.87 -8.37
N LEU A 17 12.91 3.53 -9.49
CA LEU A 17 12.22 2.96 -10.64
C LEU A 17 13.21 2.69 -11.79
N PRO A 18 12.97 1.66 -12.63
CA PRO A 18 13.84 1.31 -13.76
C PRO A 18 13.77 2.33 -14.91
N SER A 19 12.76 3.21 -14.90
CA SER A 19 12.55 4.24 -15.91
C SER A 19 11.91 5.49 -15.33
N LYS A 20 12.03 6.62 -16.03
CA LYS A 20 11.40 7.87 -15.62
C LYS A 20 9.88 7.74 -15.73
N VAL A 21 9.19 7.73 -14.60
CA VAL A 21 7.72 7.77 -14.57
C VAL A 21 7.20 9.17 -14.95
N GLN A 22 6.09 9.22 -15.67
CA GLN A 22 5.42 10.48 -16.00
C GLN A 22 4.61 10.98 -14.79
N PRO A 23 4.49 12.30 -14.55
CA PRO A 23 3.74 12.84 -13.42
C PRO A 23 2.29 12.34 -13.33
N ALA A 24 1.62 12.19 -14.47
CA ALA A 24 0.24 11.70 -14.53
C ALA A 24 0.12 10.23 -14.06
N GLU A 25 1.11 9.40 -14.38
CA GLU A 25 1.13 8.00 -13.97
C GLU A 25 1.48 7.86 -12.48
N LEU A 26 2.44 8.66 -12.01
CA LEU A 26 2.77 8.74 -10.59
C LEU A 26 1.55 9.18 -9.76
N LEU A 27 0.83 10.21 -10.22
CA LEU A 27 -0.42 10.65 -9.60
C LEU A 27 -1.47 9.54 -9.59
N ARG A 28 -1.64 8.81 -10.70
CA ARG A 28 -2.58 7.68 -10.79
C ARG A 28 -2.29 6.63 -9.73
N VAL A 29 -1.03 6.26 -9.56
CA VAL A 29 -0.60 5.29 -8.55
C VAL A 29 -0.82 5.80 -7.13
N VAL A 30 -0.40 7.04 -6.83
CA VAL A 30 -0.58 7.63 -5.49
C VAL A 30 -2.06 7.74 -5.11
N ARG A 31 -2.95 7.97 -6.08
CA ARG A 31 -4.40 8.03 -5.85
C ARG A 31 -5.06 6.75 -5.39
N LEU A 32 -4.39 5.61 -5.56
CA LEU A 32 -4.87 4.35 -4.97
C LEU A 32 -4.70 4.37 -3.45
N ALA A 33 -3.68 5.04 -2.91
CA ALA A 33 -3.48 5.19 -1.46
C ALA A 33 -4.20 6.43 -0.89
N ASP A 34 -4.24 7.52 -1.66
CA ASP A 34 -4.91 8.78 -1.29
C ASP A 34 -5.68 9.35 -2.49
N PRO A 35 -7.00 9.08 -2.60
CA PRO A 35 -7.84 9.60 -3.69
C PRO A 35 -7.80 11.13 -3.85
N GLY A 36 -7.55 11.87 -2.77
CA GLY A 36 -7.42 13.32 -2.75
C GLY A 36 -6.09 13.85 -3.29
N ALA A 37 -5.14 12.97 -3.64
CA ALA A 37 -3.85 13.36 -4.15
C ALA A 37 -3.95 14.20 -5.44
N ARG A 38 -3.04 15.17 -5.56
CA ARG A 38 -3.02 16.15 -6.66
C ARG A 38 -1.59 16.52 -7.07
N LEU A 39 -1.45 17.00 -8.30
CA LEU A 39 -0.20 17.59 -8.75
C LEU A 39 0.03 18.95 -8.11
N ASP A 40 1.30 19.23 -7.84
CA ASP A 40 1.82 20.53 -7.46
C ASP A 40 3.13 20.76 -8.24
N GLY A 41 3.00 21.34 -9.43
CA GLY A 41 4.08 21.32 -10.42
C GLY A 41 4.36 19.90 -10.91
N ASP A 42 5.61 19.46 -10.78
CA ASP A 42 6.05 18.10 -11.13
C ASP A 42 5.95 17.11 -9.95
N ASP A 43 5.61 17.60 -8.75
CA ASP A 43 5.44 16.78 -7.56
C ASP A 43 3.98 16.34 -7.39
N VAL A 44 3.75 15.28 -6.60
CA VAL A 44 2.42 14.88 -6.13
C VAL A 44 2.32 15.17 -4.64
N VAL A 45 1.24 15.83 -4.21
CA VAL A 45 0.91 16.06 -2.80
C VAL A 45 -0.27 15.15 -2.43
N ALA A 46 -0.11 14.39 -1.36
CA ALA A 46 -1.09 13.47 -0.79
C ALA A 46 -1.12 13.69 0.72
N THR A 47 -2.25 14.08 1.30
CA THR A 47 -2.37 14.44 2.72
C THR A 47 -1.23 15.37 3.17
N ASP A 48 -0.37 14.94 4.12
CA ASP A 48 0.75 15.70 4.66
C ASP A 48 2.10 15.28 4.05
N VAL A 49 2.08 14.61 2.90
CA VAL A 49 3.28 14.09 2.23
C VAL A 49 3.42 14.62 0.81
N ARG A 50 4.66 14.83 0.42
CA ARG A 50 5.07 15.18 -0.94
C ARG A 50 5.86 14.04 -1.56
N VAL A 51 5.37 13.55 -2.68
CA VAL A 51 6.06 12.63 -3.57
C VAL A 51 6.76 13.48 -4.63
N CYS A 52 8.08 13.63 -4.49
CA CYS A 52 8.89 14.49 -5.34
C CYS A 52 8.97 13.97 -6.78
N ALA A 53 9.12 14.88 -7.73
CA ALA A 53 9.38 14.58 -9.13
C ALA A 53 10.54 13.57 -9.30
N PRO A 54 10.44 12.62 -10.25
CA PRO A 54 11.48 11.62 -10.46
C PRO A 54 12.81 12.26 -10.87
N VAL A 55 13.88 11.87 -10.17
CA VAL A 55 15.24 12.31 -10.45
C VAL A 55 16.13 11.14 -10.82
N GLU A 56 16.98 11.33 -11.83
CA GLU A 56 17.98 10.33 -12.17
C GLU A 56 18.98 10.16 -11.00
N ALA A 57 19.20 8.90 -10.62
CA ALA A 57 20.05 8.48 -9.54
C ALA A 57 21.11 7.49 -10.05
N GLU A 58 22.22 7.39 -9.32
CA GLU A 58 23.27 6.45 -9.65
C GLU A 58 22.83 5.02 -9.27
N PRO A 59 23.21 3.97 -10.03
CA PRO A 59 22.86 2.57 -9.75
C PRO A 59 23.21 2.10 -8.33
N GLU A 60 24.23 2.68 -7.68
CA GLU A 60 24.64 2.37 -6.32
C GLU A 60 23.58 2.77 -5.26
N LEU A 61 22.53 3.50 -5.64
CA LEU A 61 21.38 3.74 -4.76
C LEU A 61 20.65 2.43 -4.44
N THR A 62 20.55 1.52 -5.40
CA THR A 62 19.93 0.20 -5.26
C THR A 62 20.96 -0.93 -5.12
N GLY A 63 22.19 -0.61 -4.70
CA GLY A 63 23.27 -1.59 -4.66
C GLY A 63 23.66 -2.18 -6.03
N GLY A 64 23.30 -1.51 -7.13
CA GLY A 64 23.56 -1.99 -8.50
C GLY A 64 22.50 -2.93 -9.07
N VAL A 65 21.40 -3.20 -8.36
CA VAL A 65 20.31 -4.07 -8.86
C VAL A 65 19.64 -3.47 -10.11
N LEU A 66 19.39 -2.16 -10.12
CA LEU A 66 18.86 -1.45 -11.29
C LEU A 66 19.99 -0.80 -12.09
N GLU A 67 20.07 -1.10 -13.39
CA GLU A 67 21.03 -0.47 -14.30
C GLU A 67 20.74 1.02 -14.53
N LYS A 68 19.46 1.39 -14.49
CA LYS A 68 18.97 2.77 -14.57
C LYS A 68 18.06 3.02 -13.38
N SER A 69 18.34 4.09 -12.64
CA SER A 69 17.64 4.37 -11.39
C SER A 69 17.00 5.75 -11.44
N TRP A 70 15.68 5.79 -11.33
CA TRP A 70 14.90 7.02 -11.18
C TRP A 70 14.29 7.07 -9.79
N ALA A 71 14.82 7.93 -8.94
CA ALA A 71 14.40 8.05 -7.56
C ALA A 71 13.20 8.99 -7.43
N VAL A 72 12.17 8.51 -6.75
CA VAL A 72 10.95 9.23 -6.37
C VAL A 72 10.92 9.26 -4.84
N ARG A 73 11.29 10.40 -4.27
CA ARG A 73 11.40 10.57 -2.82
C ARG A 73 10.04 10.93 -2.23
N VAL A 74 9.66 10.26 -1.15
CA VAL A 74 8.53 10.64 -0.31
C VAL A 74 9.03 11.47 0.87
N ALA A 75 8.44 12.63 1.09
CA ALA A 75 8.82 13.56 2.14
C ALA A 75 7.59 14.13 2.84
N GLY A 76 7.45 13.91 4.15
CA GLY A 76 6.45 14.60 4.95
C GLY A 76 6.67 16.13 4.97
N GLU A 77 5.58 16.89 4.91
CA GLU A 77 5.53 18.36 4.97
C GLU A 77 5.29 18.91 6.40
N GLY A 78 4.89 18.05 7.35
CA GLY A 78 4.64 18.40 8.76
C GLY A 78 5.75 17.98 9.75
N PRO A 79 5.66 18.39 11.05
CA PRO A 79 6.49 17.82 12.10
C PRO A 79 6.12 16.33 12.23
N LEU A 80 7.01 15.48 11.72
CA LEU A 80 6.88 14.02 11.59
C LEU A 80 5.79 13.37 12.47
N PRO A 81 4.78 12.75 11.87
CA PRO A 81 4.45 11.39 12.25
C PRO A 81 5.24 10.46 11.34
N LEU A 82 6.15 9.72 11.96
CA LEU A 82 6.74 8.47 11.45
C LEU A 82 5.67 7.36 11.40
N ASP A 83 4.47 7.69 10.95
CA ASP A 83 3.47 6.69 10.68
C ASP A 83 3.94 6.01 9.39
N PHE A 84 3.97 4.68 9.38
CA PHE A 84 4.52 3.85 8.32
C PHE A 84 4.02 4.18 6.90
N PHE A 85 3.05 5.08 6.75
CA PHE A 85 2.57 5.68 5.53
C PHE A 85 3.68 6.12 4.57
N ASP A 86 4.73 6.87 4.99
CA ASP A 86 5.76 7.31 4.03
C ASP A 86 6.55 6.14 3.43
N ARG A 87 6.82 5.12 4.26
CA ARG A 87 7.53 3.90 3.85
C ARG A 87 6.63 3.04 2.96
N PHE A 88 5.39 2.80 3.38
CA PHE A 88 4.41 2.04 2.62
C PHE A 88 4.05 2.72 1.30
N LEU A 89 4.01 4.05 1.26
CA LEU A 89 3.80 4.80 0.02
C LEU A 89 4.98 4.58 -0.94
N ALA A 90 6.23 4.65 -0.46
CA ALA A 90 7.40 4.36 -1.29
C ALA A 90 7.42 2.91 -1.78
N GLU A 91 7.14 1.94 -0.91
CA GLU A 91 7.09 0.51 -1.25
C GLU A 91 5.94 0.18 -2.22
N GLY A 92 4.74 0.73 -1.99
CA GLY A 92 3.59 0.51 -2.87
C GLY A 92 3.72 1.18 -4.23
N ILE A 93 4.40 2.35 -4.32
CA ILE A 93 4.82 2.95 -5.59
C ILE A 93 5.83 2.04 -6.30
N ALA A 94 6.86 1.58 -5.58
CA ALA A 94 7.88 0.71 -6.13
C ALA A 94 7.28 -0.62 -6.66
N PHE A 95 6.41 -1.28 -5.89
CA PHE A 95 5.71 -2.50 -6.31
C PHE A 95 4.98 -2.31 -7.64
N ARG A 96 4.15 -1.26 -7.75
CA ARG A 96 3.32 -0.99 -8.94
C ARG A 96 4.12 -0.53 -10.15
N LEU A 97 5.28 0.07 -9.93
CA LEU A 97 6.14 0.61 -10.98
C LEU A 97 7.42 -0.19 -11.19
N LYS A 98 7.44 -1.45 -10.71
CA LYS A 98 8.54 -2.43 -10.89
C LYS A 98 9.90 -1.91 -10.42
N GLY A 99 9.87 -1.21 -9.30
CA GLY A 99 11.03 -0.59 -8.67
C GLY A 99 11.39 -1.27 -7.35
N LEU A 100 12.44 -0.73 -6.74
CA LEU A 100 12.85 -1.07 -5.38
C LEU A 100 12.50 0.07 -4.44
N ALA A 101 12.36 -0.23 -3.16
CA ALA A 101 12.26 0.80 -2.14
C ALA A 101 13.62 0.98 -1.44
N VAL A 102 13.97 2.23 -1.15
CA VAL A 102 15.13 2.59 -0.35
C VAL A 102 14.68 3.40 0.85
N CYS A 103 15.06 2.96 2.04
CA CYS A 103 14.78 3.69 3.27
C CYS A 103 15.87 3.40 4.29
N ARG A 104 16.40 4.44 4.95
CA ARG A 104 17.46 4.32 5.97
C ARG A 104 18.70 3.52 5.52
N GLY A 105 19.01 3.54 4.23
CA GLY A 105 20.13 2.82 3.62
C GLY A 105 19.86 1.35 3.29
N GLU A 106 18.67 0.85 3.63
CA GLU A 106 18.22 -0.49 3.25
C GLU A 106 17.52 -0.42 1.89
N VAL A 107 17.79 -1.41 1.04
CA VAL A 107 17.13 -1.63 -0.24
C VAL A 107 16.21 -2.83 -0.05
N SER A 108 14.93 -2.68 -0.34
CA SER A 108 13.97 -3.78 -0.36
C SER A 108 13.32 -3.90 -1.73
N ASP A 109 13.08 -5.14 -2.15
CA ASP A 109 12.17 -5.44 -3.25
C ASP A 109 10.79 -5.71 -2.63
N PRO A 110 9.78 -4.83 -2.84
CA PRO A 110 8.43 -5.05 -2.34
C PRO A 110 7.79 -6.34 -2.87
N ALA A 111 8.27 -6.89 -4.00
CA ALA A 111 7.76 -8.13 -4.58
C ALA A 111 8.31 -9.40 -3.89
N ASP A 112 9.44 -9.31 -3.19
CA ASP A 112 10.09 -10.45 -2.50
C ASP A 112 9.63 -10.64 -1.05
N GLU A 113 8.80 -9.74 -0.51
CA GLU A 113 8.39 -9.83 0.90
C GLU A 113 7.22 -10.80 1.12
N ASP A 114 7.54 -11.98 1.64
CA ASP A 114 6.57 -13.03 2.00
C ASP A 114 5.56 -12.59 3.09
N ASN A 115 4.34 -13.13 3.00
CA ASN A 115 3.34 -13.26 4.08
C ASN A 115 2.43 -12.06 4.44
N ALA A 116 2.31 -11.03 3.60
CA ALA A 116 1.31 -9.98 3.82
C ALA A 116 0.28 -9.95 2.68
N GLY A 117 -0.95 -10.39 2.98
CA GLY A 117 -2.08 -10.35 2.06
C GLY A 117 -2.88 -9.04 2.13
N PRO A 118 -3.95 -8.94 1.33
CA PRO A 118 -4.84 -7.79 1.34
C PRO A 118 -5.64 -7.70 2.64
N ALA A 119 -6.22 -6.52 2.87
CA ALA A 119 -7.18 -6.30 3.93
C ALA A 119 -8.47 -5.70 3.36
N VAL A 120 -9.61 -6.13 3.91
CA VAL A 120 -10.91 -5.51 3.62
C VAL A 120 -11.27 -4.59 4.77
N ILE A 121 -11.30 -3.28 4.51
CA ILE A 121 -11.67 -2.27 5.50
C ILE A 121 -13.18 -2.07 5.45
N VAL A 122 -13.85 -2.27 6.57
CA VAL A 122 -15.31 -2.15 6.71
C VAL A 122 -15.68 -1.12 7.78
N PRO A 123 -16.84 -0.44 7.63
CA PRO A 123 -17.25 0.67 8.50
C PRO A 123 -17.72 0.25 9.90
N VAL A 124 -17.87 -1.06 10.15
CA VAL A 124 -18.25 -1.63 11.44
C VAL A 124 -17.73 -3.07 11.51
N ARG A 125 -17.45 -3.59 12.72
CA ARG A 125 -17.08 -5.00 12.89
C ARG A 125 -18.23 -5.87 12.38
N PRO A 126 -17.99 -6.74 11.37
CA PRO A 126 -19.01 -7.65 10.87
C PRO A 126 -19.27 -8.75 11.90
N SER A 127 -20.52 -9.20 11.98
CA SER A 127 -20.94 -10.33 12.78
C SER A 127 -20.57 -11.66 12.14
N ALA A 128 -20.54 -12.74 12.92
CA ALA A 128 -20.27 -14.07 12.38
C ALA A 128 -21.32 -14.52 11.34
N GLU A 129 -22.57 -14.08 11.47
CA GLU A 129 -23.65 -14.37 10.51
C GLU A 129 -23.42 -13.68 9.16
N GLU A 130 -22.93 -12.43 9.19
CA GLU A 130 -22.55 -11.71 7.97
C GLU A 130 -21.33 -12.33 7.27
N LEU A 131 -20.41 -12.95 8.03
CA LEU A 131 -19.22 -13.59 7.48
C LEU A 131 -19.46 -15.04 7.01
N ALA A 132 -20.43 -15.73 7.61
CA ALA A 132 -20.73 -17.15 7.36
C ALA A 132 -20.87 -17.58 5.88
N PRO A 133 -21.36 -16.73 4.94
CA PRO A 133 -21.40 -17.10 3.53
C PRO A 133 -20.04 -17.36 2.88
N LEU A 134 -18.97 -16.74 3.40
CA LEU A 134 -17.63 -16.77 2.81
C LEU A 134 -16.56 -17.31 3.76
N LEU A 135 -16.82 -17.28 5.07
CA LEU A 135 -15.83 -17.50 6.10
C LEU A 135 -16.40 -18.38 7.23
N GLU A 136 -15.63 -19.38 7.63
CA GLU A 136 -15.93 -20.26 8.75
C GLU A 136 -15.21 -19.78 10.02
N PRO A 137 -15.91 -19.64 11.17
CA PRO A 137 -15.27 -19.25 12.41
C PRO A 137 -14.34 -20.35 12.93
N GLN A 138 -13.20 -19.98 13.52
CA GLN A 138 -12.40 -20.93 14.28
C GLN A 138 -13.02 -21.16 15.67
N GLU A 139 -13.10 -22.43 16.09
CA GLU A 139 -13.83 -22.85 17.31
C GLU A 139 -13.34 -22.16 18.60
N ASP A 140 -12.08 -21.70 18.64
CA ASP A 140 -11.45 -21.12 19.83
C ASP A 140 -11.12 -19.61 19.71
N ASP A 141 -11.51 -18.92 18.62
CA ASP A 141 -11.17 -17.51 18.41
C ASP A 141 -12.25 -16.73 17.65
N GLU A 142 -12.97 -15.85 18.37
CA GLU A 142 -14.04 -15.01 17.81
C GLU A 142 -13.59 -13.95 16.78
N PHE A 143 -12.28 -13.78 16.59
CA PHE A 143 -11.70 -12.84 15.63
C PHE A 143 -11.03 -13.53 14.44
N THR A 144 -10.88 -14.86 14.48
CA THR A 144 -10.24 -15.62 13.40
C THR A 144 -11.25 -16.46 12.64
N PHE A 145 -11.18 -16.37 11.32
CA PHE A 145 -12.00 -17.14 10.39
C PHE A 145 -11.12 -17.79 9.32
N THR A 146 -11.70 -18.73 8.58
CA THR A 146 -11.03 -19.43 7.48
C THR A 146 -11.91 -19.56 6.25
N ALA A 147 -11.29 -19.51 5.08
CA ALA A 147 -11.88 -19.91 3.79
C ALA A 147 -10.91 -20.88 3.11
N GLY A 148 -11.09 -22.18 3.34
CA GLY A 148 -10.12 -23.19 2.93
C GLY A 148 -8.76 -22.96 3.60
N GLU A 149 -7.73 -22.70 2.80
CA GLU A 149 -6.36 -22.44 3.27
C GLU A 149 -6.12 -20.95 3.63
N ILE A 150 -7.08 -20.08 3.34
CA ILE A 150 -6.97 -18.65 3.66
C ILE A 150 -7.41 -18.42 5.10
N ARG A 151 -6.54 -17.77 5.88
CA ARG A 151 -6.87 -17.26 7.22
C ARG A 151 -7.32 -15.81 7.12
N ALA A 152 -8.47 -15.49 7.70
CA ALA A 152 -8.99 -14.14 7.86
C ALA A 152 -8.96 -13.74 9.33
N VAL A 153 -8.46 -12.54 9.66
CA VAL A 153 -8.42 -12.03 11.03
C VAL A 153 -9.08 -10.66 11.10
N LEU A 154 -10.02 -10.50 12.03
CA LEU A 154 -10.67 -9.23 12.31
C LEU A 154 -9.79 -8.38 13.22
N VAL A 155 -9.37 -7.23 12.73
CA VAL A 155 -8.48 -6.30 13.44
C VAL A 155 -9.13 -4.91 13.51
N PRO A 156 -9.42 -4.37 14.71
CA PRO A 156 -9.83 -2.99 14.86
C PRO A 156 -8.75 -2.05 14.31
N GLN A 157 -9.13 -1.18 13.37
CA GLN A 157 -8.21 -0.23 12.75
C GLN A 157 -8.09 1.02 13.62
N LYS A 158 -6.85 1.36 13.97
CA LYS A 158 -6.53 2.63 14.64
C LYS A 158 -6.20 3.66 13.56
N GLY A 159 -6.97 4.73 13.50
CA GLY A 159 -6.84 5.78 12.48
C GLY A 159 -7.69 5.51 11.24
N GLN A 160 -7.67 6.45 10.30
CA GLN A 160 -8.41 6.38 9.04
C GLN A 160 -7.42 6.55 7.89
N PRO A 161 -7.09 5.48 7.15
CA PRO A 161 -6.29 5.61 5.92
C PRO A 161 -6.95 6.63 4.98
N PRO A 162 -6.18 7.45 4.22
CA PRO A 162 -6.75 8.48 3.37
C PRO A 162 -7.82 7.96 2.40
N ALA A 163 -7.60 6.78 1.80
CA ALA A 163 -8.57 6.11 0.94
C ALA A 163 -9.94 5.84 1.62
N VAL A 164 -9.97 5.67 2.94
CA VAL A 164 -11.20 5.41 3.70
C VAL A 164 -12.01 6.68 3.93
N GLY A 165 -11.34 7.83 4.13
CA GLY A 165 -12.03 9.10 4.42
C GLY A 165 -12.98 9.55 3.31
N GLU A 166 -12.64 9.27 2.05
CA GLU A 166 -13.50 9.58 0.91
C GLU A 166 -14.51 8.47 0.61
N LEU A 167 -14.11 7.20 0.74
CA LEU A 167 -14.91 6.06 0.28
C LEU A 167 -15.87 5.49 1.34
N LEU A 168 -15.55 5.66 2.63
CA LEU A 168 -16.40 5.28 3.77
C LEU A 168 -16.60 6.48 4.72
N PRO A 169 -17.14 7.61 4.25
CA PRO A 169 -17.15 8.88 5.00
C PRO A 169 -18.03 8.85 6.26
N PHE A 170 -18.88 7.82 6.41
CA PHE A 170 -19.80 7.64 7.53
C PHE A 170 -19.24 6.74 8.64
N ALA A 171 -18.08 6.11 8.43
CA ALA A 171 -17.51 5.16 9.38
C ALA A 171 -16.95 5.88 10.62
N THR A 172 -17.54 5.61 11.79
CA THR A 172 -17.04 6.13 13.08
C THR A 172 -15.98 5.22 13.71
N GLU A 173 -16.02 3.93 13.37
CA GLU A 173 -15.04 2.92 13.74
C GLU A 173 -14.71 2.10 12.49
N LEU A 174 -13.50 1.56 12.41
CA LEU A 174 -13.07 0.77 11.26
C LEU A 174 -12.58 -0.59 11.73
N THR A 175 -12.96 -1.64 10.99
CA THR A 175 -12.41 -2.99 11.17
C THR A 175 -11.76 -3.40 9.87
N ALA A 176 -10.57 -3.99 9.94
CA ALA A 176 -9.95 -4.66 8.82
C ALA A 176 -10.14 -6.16 8.95
N ILE A 177 -10.50 -6.81 7.85
CA ILE A 177 -10.42 -8.26 7.68
C ILE A 177 -9.09 -8.51 6.97
N GLU A 178 -8.05 -8.86 7.72
CA GLU A 178 -6.72 -9.16 7.18
C GLU A 178 -6.69 -10.60 6.65
N LEU A 179 -6.43 -10.77 5.36
CA LEU A 179 -6.35 -12.08 4.73
C LEU A 179 -4.90 -12.54 4.62
N ARG A 180 -4.65 -13.82 4.92
CA ARG A 180 -3.34 -14.46 4.84
C ARG A 180 -3.44 -15.81 4.15
N GLY A 181 -2.50 -16.08 3.25
CA GLY A 181 -2.40 -17.32 2.49
C GLY A 181 -1.34 -17.19 1.40
N ASP A 182 -1.10 -18.28 0.67
CA ASP A 182 0.05 -18.38 -0.25
C ASP A 182 -0.32 -18.04 -1.71
N GLU A 183 -1.60 -17.77 -2.00
CA GLU A 183 -2.11 -17.53 -3.35
C GLU A 183 -2.72 -16.12 -3.49
N PRO A 184 -1.95 -15.10 -3.91
CA PRO A 184 -2.41 -13.71 -3.97
C PRO A 184 -3.67 -13.50 -4.80
N ALA A 185 -3.83 -14.21 -5.91
CA ALA A 185 -5.02 -14.14 -6.75
C ALA A 185 -6.28 -14.63 -6.01
N LYS A 186 -6.17 -15.71 -5.23
CA LYS A 186 -7.30 -16.19 -4.40
C LYS A 186 -7.60 -15.24 -3.25
N LEU A 187 -6.57 -14.67 -2.63
CA LEU A 187 -6.73 -13.65 -1.59
C LEU A 187 -7.45 -12.42 -2.14
N GLY A 188 -7.06 -11.93 -3.32
CA GLY A 188 -7.68 -10.79 -3.99
C GLY A 188 -9.14 -11.05 -4.34
N ALA A 189 -9.45 -12.22 -4.90
CA ALA A 189 -10.83 -12.61 -5.23
C ALA A 189 -11.73 -12.63 -3.99
N LEU A 190 -11.29 -13.30 -2.91
CA LEU A 190 -12.03 -13.35 -1.65
C LEU A 190 -12.17 -11.96 -1.02
N ALA A 191 -11.13 -11.13 -1.06
CA ALA A 191 -11.18 -9.78 -0.52
C ALA A 191 -12.22 -8.91 -1.25
N LEU A 192 -12.27 -8.99 -2.59
CA LEU A 192 -13.23 -8.26 -3.40
C LEU A 192 -14.67 -8.74 -3.14
N GLU A 193 -14.88 -10.05 -2.98
CA GLU A 193 -16.18 -10.61 -2.64
C GLU A 193 -16.66 -10.18 -1.24
N LEU A 194 -15.77 -10.22 -0.24
CA LEU A 194 -16.03 -9.68 1.11
C LEU A 194 -16.34 -8.19 1.08
N ALA A 195 -15.63 -7.41 0.27
CA ALA A 195 -15.86 -5.97 0.16
C ALA A 195 -17.22 -5.65 -0.47
N ASP A 196 -17.61 -6.37 -1.52
CA ASP A 196 -18.94 -6.23 -2.12
C ASP A 196 -20.05 -6.56 -1.12
N GLN A 197 -19.92 -7.67 -0.41
CA GLN A 197 -20.92 -8.12 0.57
C GLN A 197 -21.04 -7.17 1.78
N LEU A 198 -19.92 -6.63 2.26
CA LEU A 198 -19.85 -5.85 3.50
C LEU A 198 -19.81 -4.34 3.26
N ASN A 199 -19.95 -3.89 2.00
CA ASN A 199 -19.74 -2.49 1.59
C ASN A 199 -18.39 -1.95 2.09
N GLY A 200 -17.33 -2.74 1.90
CA GLY A 200 -15.98 -2.46 2.34
C GLY A 200 -15.08 -1.91 1.23
N LEU A 201 -13.82 -1.65 1.59
CA LEU A 201 -12.74 -1.23 0.71
C LEU A 201 -11.61 -2.25 0.78
N VAL A 202 -11.22 -2.80 -0.37
CA VAL A 202 -10.02 -3.66 -0.44
C VAL A 202 -8.77 -2.81 -0.56
N VAL A 203 -7.79 -3.09 0.28
CA VAL A 203 -6.45 -2.52 0.18
C VAL A 203 -5.39 -3.60 0.24
N ASP A 204 -4.26 -3.37 -0.39
CA ASP A 204 -3.07 -4.21 -0.23
C ASP A 204 -2.36 -3.93 1.11
N ARG A 205 -1.26 -4.65 1.34
CA ARG A 205 -0.41 -4.50 2.52
C ARG A 205 0.15 -3.09 2.72
N TRP A 206 0.25 -2.28 1.66
CA TRP A 206 0.73 -0.90 1.69
C TRP A 206 -0.41 0.12 1.77
N ARG A 207 -1.66 -0.36 1.93
CA ARG A 207 -2.88 0.46 2.00
C ARG A 207 -3.28 1.13 0.70
N PHE A 208 -2.79 0.63 -0.44
CA PHE A 208 -3.27 1.06 -1.74
C PHE A 208 -4.53 0.28 -2.09
N ARG A 209 -5.54 0.96 -2.63
CA ARG A 209 -6.76 0.34 -3.14
C ARG A 209 -6.44 -0.73 -4.17
N VAL A 210 -7.19 -1.83 -4.08
CA VAL A 210 -7.16 -2.98 -4.99
C VAL A 210 -8.52 -3.02 -5.67
N ASP A 211 -8.53 -2.88 -7.00
CA ASP A 211 -9.75 -2.87 -7.80
C ASP A 211 -9.94 -4.21 -8.54
N ALA A 212 -8.85 -4.98 -8.70
CA ALA A 212 -8.85 -6.33 -9.29
C ALA A 212 -7.85 -7.24 -8.54
N ALA A 213 -8.07 -8.56 -8.57
CA ALA A 213 -7.21 -9.51 -7.85
C ALA A 213 -5.76 -9.49 -8.38
N GLU A 214 -5.60 -9.16 -9.66
CA GLU A 214 -4.32 -9.03 -10.35
C GLU A 214 -3.50 -7.84 -9.83
N ASP A 215 -4.11 -6.84 -9.19
CA ASP A 215 -3.39 -5.70 -8.60
C ASP A 215 -2.48 -6.12 -7.42
N LEU A 216 -2.68 -7.33 -6.87
CA LEU A 216 -1.84 -7.92 -5.82
C LEU A 216 -0.64 -8.68 -6.38
N LEU A 217 -0.57 -8.87 -7.70
CA LEU A 217 0.53 -9.55 -8.34
C LEU A 217 1.61 -8.55 -8.73
N PRO A 218 2.90 -8.92 -8.62
CA PRO A 218 3.97 -8.13 -9.23
C PRO A 218 3.66 -7.93 -10.71
N SER A 219 3.82 -6.70 -11.20
CA SER A 219 3.55 -6.41 -12.62
C SER A 219 4.54 -7.16 -13.54
N GLU A 220 4.04 -7.94 -14.51
CA GLU A 220 4.83 -8.62 -15.55
C GLU A 220 5.60 -7.65 -16.45
#